data_AF-A0A918VR23-F1
#
_entry.id   AF-A0A918VR23-F1
#
_cell.length_a   1.000
_cell.length_b   1.000
_cell.length_c   1.000
_cell.angle_alpha   90.00
_cell.angle_beta   90.00
_cell.angle_gamma   90.00
#
_symmetry.space_group_name_H-M   'P 1'
#
loop_
_entity.id
_entity.type
_entity.pdbx_description
1 polymer ?
#
loop_
_entity_poly.entity_id
_entity_poly.type
_entity_poly.pdbx_seq_one_letter_code
_entity_poly.pdbx_strand_id
1 'polypeptide(L)'
;MKRTNTRLDDLKALARASIKQELTDLKSKGFEIKKQFSTNLALEIGFDGESRDFCLVSAHENPSDSVIVASIRGNINTLKIDPVKINSDCFVPTKID
;
A
#
# COMPACT_ATOMS: atom_id res chain seq x y z
N MET A 1 -22.22 12.44 -17.80
CA MET A 1 -20.75 12.29 -18.02
C MET A 1 -20.06 12.18 -16.68
N LYS A 2 -19.59 10.98 -16.29
CA LYS A 2 -18.72 10.83 -15.12
C LYS A 2 -17.38 11.49 -15.47
N ARG A 3 -17.06 12.63 -14.85
CA ARG A 3 -15.70 13.19 -14.93
C ARG A 3 -14.80 12.21 -14.18
N THR A 4 -14.18 11.28 -14.91
CA THR A 4 -13.07 10.49 -14.39
C THR A 4 -12.02 11.50 -13.95
N ASN A 5 -11.74 11.56 -12.65
CA ASN A 5 -10.79 12.52 -12.11
C ASN A 5 -9.39 11.99 -12.42
N THR A 6 -8.91 12.25 -13.64
CA THR A 6 -7.70 11.64 -14.23
C THR A 6 -6.52 11.68 -13.28
N ARG A 7 -6.32 12.80 -12.56
CA ARG A 7 -5.25 12.94 -11.57
C ARG A 7 -5.35 11.98 -10.39
N LEU A 8 -6.56 11.67 -9.93
CA LEU A 8 -6.75 10.69 -8.86
C LEU A 8 -6.42 9.28 -9.33
N ASP A 9 -6.75 8.95 -10.58
CA ASP A 9 -6.42 7.65 -11.15
C ASP A 9 -4.92 7.52 -11.44
N ASP A 10 -4.27 8.59 -11.91
CA ASP A 10 -2.81 8.66 -12.03
C ASP A 10 -2.14 8.49 -10.66
N LEU A 11 -2.64 9.17 -9.62
CA LEU A 11 -2.13 9.05 -8.27
C LEU A 11 -2.30 7.63 -7.70
N LYS A 12 -3.44 6.98 -7.96
CA LYS A 12 -3.64 5.55 -7.61
C LYS A 12 -2.67 4.64 -8.35
N ALA A 13 -2.39 4.91 -9.62
CA ALA A 13 -1.46 4.12 -10.41
C ALA A 13 -0.02 4.25 -9.87
N LEU A 14 0.42 5.48 -9.61
CA LEU A 14 1.69 5.76 -8.94
C LEU A 14 1.77 5.07 -7.57
N ALA A 15 0.67 5.11 -6.81
CA ALA A 15 0.60 4.51 -5.49
C ALA A 15 0.78 3.00 -5.54
N ARG A 16 0.07 2.33 -6.46
CA ARG A 16 0.24 0.89 -6.70
C ARG A 16 1.65 0.53 -7.15
N ALA A 17 2.26 1.34 -8.02
CA ALA A 17 3.62 1.10 -8.48
C ALA A 17 4.64 1.22 -7.33
N SER A 18 4.52 2.24 -6.49
CA SER A 18 5.40 2.45 -5.33
C SER A 18 5.27 1.31 -4.31
N ILE A 19 4.03 0.92 -3.95
CA ILE A 19 3.81 -0.23 -3.05
C ILE A 19 4.39 -1.51 -3.64
N LYS A 20 4.20 -1.75 -4.95
CA LYS A 20 4.74 -2.95 -5.62
C LYS A 20 6.26 -2.96 -5.63
N GLN A 21 6.90 -1.82 -5.87
CA GLN A 21 8.36 -1.70 -5.82
C GLN A 21 8.88 -2.05 -4.43
N GLU A 22 8.27 -1.48 -3.39
CA GLU A 22 8.66 -1.74 -2.01
C GLU A 22 8.51 -3.22 -1.61
N LEU A 23 7.41 -3.86 -2.02
CA LEU A 23 7.22 -5.29 -1.83
C LEU A 23 8.26 -6.13 -2.59
N THR A 24 8.67 -5.66 -3.77
CA THR A 24 9.73 -6.32 -4.56
C THR A 24 11.09 -6.20 -3.87
N ASP A 25 11.39 -5.03 -3.29
CA ASP A 25 12.63 -4.78 -2.58
C ASP A 25 12.70 -5.56 -1.26
N LEU A 26 11.58 -5.74 -0.57
CA LEU A 26 11.50 -6.63 0.59
C LEU A 26 11.73 -8.09 0.16
N LYS A 27 11.11 -8.52 -0.93
CA LYS A 27 11.31 -9.86 -1.48
C LYS A 27 12.76 -10.12 -1.90
N SER A 28 13.44 -9.14 -2.50
CA SER A 28 14.85 -9.27 -2.90
C SER A 28 15.80 -9.36 -1.70
N LYS A 29 15.41 -8.77 -0.56
CA LYS A 29 16.08 -8.93 0.74
C LYS A 29 15.71 -10.24 1.46
N GLY A 30 14.94 -11.11 0.81
CA GLY A 30 14.48 -12.37 1.36
C GLY A 30 13.30 -12.24 2.31
N PHE A 31 12.51 -11.16 2.28
CA PHE A 31 11.29 -11.05 3.09
C PHE A 31 10.05 -11.38 2.26
N GLU A 32 9.20 -12.27 2.77
CA GLU A 32 7.90 -12.58 2.17
C GLU A 32 6.75 -12.18 3.09
N ILE A 33 5.64 -11.71 2.50
CA ILE A 33 4.41 -11.40 3.24
C ILE A 33 3.87 -12.70 3.83
N LYS A 34 3.61 -12.73 5.14
CA LYS A 34 2.97 -13.88 5.79
C LYS A 34 1.65 -14.19 5.10
N LYS A 35 1.41 -15.47 4.79
CA LYS A 35 0.21 -15.95 4.06
C LYS A 35 -1.13 -15.45 4.65
N GLN A 36 -1.19 -15.23 5.97
CA GLN A 36 -2.38 -14.67 6.64
C GLN A 36 -2.72 -13.23 6.21
N PHE A 37 -1.77 -12.51 5.60
CA PHE A 37 -1.91 -11.12 5.16
C PHE A 37 -2.00 -10.97 3.63
N SER A 38 -1.90 -12.06 2.86
CA SER A 38 -1.87 -11.99 1.38
C SER A 38 -3.25 -11.88 0.71
N THR A 39 -4.33 -12.14 1.44
CA THR A 39 -5.62 -12.44 0.81
C THR A 39 -6.52 -11.26 0.53
N ASN A 40 -6.35 -10.08 1.15
CA ASN A 40 -7.27 -8.97 0.96
C ASN A 40 -6.56 -7.62 0.95
N LEU A 41 -5.74 -7.40 -0.07
CA LEU A 41 -5.05 -6.13 -0.28
C LEU A 41 -6.02 -5.09 -0.86
N ALA A 42 -6.64 -4.30 0.01
CA ALA A 42 -7.45 -3.16 -0.39
C ALA A 42 -6.59 -1.89 -0.36
N LEU A 43 -6.81 -0.99 -1.34
CA LEU A 43 -6.22 0.35 -1.36
C LEU A 43 -7.22 1.29 -0.67
N GLU A 44 -7.09 1.47 0.64
CA GLU A 44 -7.90 2.47 1.35
C GLU A 44 -7.40 3.87 1.00
N ILE A 45 -8.32 4.82 0.87
CA ILE A 45 -8.02 6.22 0.53
C ILE A 45 -8.45 7.09 1.71
N GLY A 46 -7.49 7.49 2.55
CA GLY A 46 -7.69 8.54 3.54
C GLY A 46 -7.72 9.92 2.87
N PHE A 47 -8.60 10.81 3.32
CA PHE A 47 -8.70 12.18 2.79
C PHE A 47 -8.13 13.17 3.81
N ASP A 48 -7.03 13.84 3.46
CA ASP A 48 -6.52 15.00 4.20
C ASP A 48 -6.26 16.14 3.21
N GLY A 49 -7.30 16.93 2.93
CA GLY A 49 -7.24 18.04 1.96
C GLY A 49 -6.84 17.57 0.55
N GLU A 50 -5.63 17.94 0.13
CA GLU A 50 -5.04 17.59 -1.18
C GLU A 50 -4.24 16.28 -1.16
N SER A 51 -3.98 15.74 0.02
CA SER A 51 -3.27 14.48 0.22
C SER A 51 -4.24 13.30 0.28
N ARG A 52 -3.79 12.16 -0.22
CA ARG A 52 -4.48 10.88 -0.24
C ARG A 52 -3.57 9.83 0.36
N ASP A 53 -3.99 9.23 1.46
CA ASP A 53 -3.26 8.11 2.04
C ASP A 53 -3.73 6.83 1.38
N PHE A 54 -2.80 6.09 0.77
CA PHE A 54 -3.03 4.80 0.15
C PHE A 54 -2.42 3.71 1.02
N CYS A 55 -3.28 2.93 1.66
CA CYS A 55 -2.85 1.84 2.52
C CYS A 55 -3.03 0.52 1.80
N LEU A 56 -2.01 -0.34 1.88
CA LEU A 56 -2.09 -1.76 1.65
C LEU A 56 -2.45 -2.43 2.98
N VAL A 57 -3.71 -2.79 3.15
CA VAL A 57 -4.18 -3.48 4.35
C VAL A 57 -4.29 -4.97 4.11
N SER A 58 -4.04 -5.78 5.14
CA SER A 58 -4.61 -7.12 5.18
C SER A 58 -6.02 -7.01 5.73
N ALA A 59 -7.05 -7.13 4.89
CA ALA A 59 -8.42 -7.10 5.38
C ALA A 59 -8.77 -8.38 6.15
N HIS A 60 -9.19 -8.21 7.40
CA HIS A 60 -9.77 -9.24 8.26
C HIS A 60 -11.30 -9.10 8.29
N GLU A 61 -12.05 -10.14 8.70
CA GLU A 61 -13.52 -10.07 8.80
C GLU A 61 -13.99 -8.97 9.78
N ASN A 62 -13.17 -8.67 10.78
CA ASN A 62 -13.34 -7.55 11.69
C ASN A 62 -12.37 -6.40 11.30
N PRO A 63 -12.85 -5.21 10.94
CA PRO A 63 -12.01 -4.08 10.53
C PRO A 63 -10.94 -3.70 11.56
N SER A 64 -11.23 -3.87 12.86
CA SER A 64 -10.31 -3.55 13.96
C SER A 64 -9.07 -4.43 14.00
N ASP A 65 -9.15 -5.62 13.39
CA ASP A 65 -8.05 -6.59 13.29
C ASP A 65 -7.27 -6.46 11.98
N SER A 66 -7.65 -5.51 11.11
CA SER A 66 -6.93 -5.24 9.87
C SER A 66 -5.58 -4.60 10.17
N VAL A 67 -4.52 -5.15 9.59
CA VAL A 67 -3.17 -4.64 9.77
C VAL A 67 -2.72 -3.92 8.49
N ILE A 68 -2.23 -2.69 8.63
CA ILE A 68 -1.57 -1.97 7.54
C ILE A 68 -0.21 -2.62 7.29
N VAL A 69 -0.04 -3.23 6.12
CA VAL A 69 1.21 -3.87 5.68
C VAL A 69 2.16 -2.81 5.14
N ALA A 70 1.65 -1.94 4.28
CA ALA A 70 2.37 -0.80 3.73
C ALA A 70 1.41 0.38 3.57
N SER A 71 1.91 1.60 3.69
CA SER A 71 1.14 2.80 3.42
C SER A 71 2.02 3.86 2.80
N ILE A 72 1.44 4.59 1.87
CA ILE A 72 2.08 5.68 1.17
C ILE A 72 1.11 6.85 1.10
N ARG A 73 1.63 8.07 1.15
CA ARG A 73 0.86 9.30 1.04
C ARG A 73 1.11 9.90 -0.33
N GLY A 74 0.06 10.13 -1.10
CA GLY A 74 0.13 10.78 -2.39
C GLY A 74 -0.49 12.18 -2.34
N ASN A 75 0.16 13.19 -2.91
CA ASN A 75 -0.45 14.50 -3.11
C ASN A 75 -1.05 14.60 -4.52
N ILE A 76 -2.35 14.92 -4.63
CA ILE A 76 -3.07 14.94 -5.92
C ILE A 76 -2.67 16.08 -6.86
N ASN A 77 -2.15 17.18 -6.30
CA ASN A 77 -1.73 18.34 -7.08
C ASN A 77 -0.31 18.20 -7.62
N THR A 78 0.60 17.64 -6.81
CA THR A 78 2.00 17.45 -7.21
C THR A 78 2.28 16.07 -7.80
N LEU A 79 1.33 15.11 -7.68
CA LEU A 79 1.51 13.70 -8.03
C LEU A 79 2.76 13.07 -7.38
N LYS A 80 3.13 13.57 -6.21
CA LYS A 80 4.27 13.04 -5.43
C LYS A 80 3.77 12.01 -4.43
N ILE A 81 4.60 11.00 -4.18
CA ILE A 81 4.31 9.92 -3.23
C ILE A 81 5.43 9.85 -2.21
N ASP A 82 5.05 9.79 -0.94
CA ASP A 82 5.92 9.63 0.20
C ASP A 82 5.56 8.33 0.93
N PRO A 83 6.51 7.40 1.14
CA PRO A 83 6.25 6.21 1.95
C PRO A 83 6.03 6.62 3.41
N VAL A 84 4.94 6.14 4.01
CA VAL A 84 4.54 6.54 5.38
C VAL A 84 4.94 5.47 6.38
N LYS A 85 4.60 4.20 6.11
CA LYS A 85 4.82 3.11 7.07
C LYS A 85 4.84 1.76 6.38
N ILE A 86 5.81 0.94 6.73
CA ILE A 86 5.84 -0.49 6.42
C ILE A 86 5.84 -1.24 7.75
N ASN A 87 4.95 -2.20 7.91
CA ASN A 87 4.93 -3.04 9.10
C ASN A 87 5.79 -4.29 8.84
N SER A 88 7.01 -4.30 9.39
CA SER A 88 7.93 -5.44 9.26
C SER A 88 7.38 -6.72 9.89
N ASP A 89 6.48 -6.64 10.87
CA ASP A 89 5.88 -7.81 11.52
C ASP A 89 4.96 -8.60 10.58
N CYS A 90 4.56 -8.00 9.46
CA CYS A 90 3.81 -8.65 8.40
C CYS A 90 4.69 -9.56 7.52
N PHE A 91 6.01 -9.50 7.67
CA PHE A 91 6.97 -10.23 6.84
C PHE A 91 7.68 -11.33 7.62
N VAL A 92 8.11 -12.36 6.90
CA VAL A 92 9.03 -13.40 7.40
C VAL A 92 10.25 -13.50 6.49
N PRO A 93 11.46 -13.70 7.03
CA PRO A 93 12.62 -14.00 6.22
C PRO A 93 12.45 -15.40 5.61
N THR A 94 12.41 -15.46 4.29
CA THR A 94 12.55 -16.68 3.51
C THR A 94 14.00 -17.13 3.62
N LYS A 95 14.23 -18.33 4.15
CA LYS A 95 15.54 -18.97 4.03
C LYS A 95 15.76 -19.26 2.54
N ILE A 96 16.77 -18.63 1.98
CA ILE A 96 17.30 -19.02 0.68
C ILE A 96 18.27 -20.17 0.99
N ASP A 97 17.81 -21.42 0.81
CA ASP A 97 18.67 -22.61 0.74
C ASP A 97 19.48 -22.61 -0.57
#